data_AF-A0A2Y9AA33-F1
#
_entry.id   AF-A0A2Y9AA33-F1
#
_cell.length_a   1.000
_cell.length_b   1.000
_cell.length_c   1.000
_cell.angle_alpha   90.00
_cell.angle_beta   90.00
_cell.angle_gamma   90.00
#
_symmetry.space_group_name_H-M   'P 1'
#
loop_
_entity.id
_entity.type
_entity.pdbx_description
1 polymer ?
#
loop_
_entity_poly.entity_id
_entity_poly.type
_entity_poly.pdbx_seq_one_letter_code
_entity_poly.pdbx_strand_id
1 'polypeptide(L)'
;MPIHTPDIDLGIFKRILPRFRPVAQNITVDAMSGDRPLALSAQLHGYPRLGEAGNGVSDLEGVEVIDLSDLPNEGPAGHLNHVYNEAVGDDLRRLLHSSERADARLGLVVQGGILWSLRPAPRD
;
A
#
# COMPACT_ATOMS: atom_id res chain seq x y z
N MET A 1 -8.39 -6.93 4.69
CA MET A 1 -8.67 -5.53 5.01
C MET A 1 -7.65 -4.66 4.28
N PRO A 2 -8.07 -3.91 3.25
CA PRO A 2 -7.23 -2.91 2.60
C PRO A 2 -7.05 -1.67 3.46
N ILE A 3 -5.86 -1.08 3.40
CA ILE A 3 -5.54 0.24 3.93
C ILE A 3 -4.81 1.01 2.81
N HIS A 4 -5.52 1.94 2.17
CA HIS A 4 -5.00 2.66 1.00
C HIS A 4 -4.35 3.98 1.42
N THR A 5 -3.11 4.20 0.98
CA THR A 5 -2.30 5.42 1.22
C THR A 5 -2.50 6.08 2.60
N PRO A 6 -2.38 5.32 3.71
CA PRO A 6 -2.79 5.80 5.01
C PRO A 6 -1.87 6.88 5.60
N ASP A 7 -2.46 8.02 5.96
CA ASP A 7 -1.84 9.07 6.78
C ASP A 7 -1.87 8.72 8.28
N ILE A 8 -1.26 7.59 8.63
CA ILE A 8 -1.01 7.20 10.03
C ILE A 8 0.49 7.07 10.24
N ASP A 9 0.95 7.44 11.44
CA ASP A 9 2.32 7.22 11.87
C ASP A 9 2.66 5.70 11.82
N LEU A 10 3.76 5.37 11.12
CA LEU A 10 4.22 3.99 10.94
C LEU A 10 4.54 3.30 12.27
N GLY A 11 5.16 4.01 13.21
CA GLY A 11 5.51 3.49 14.53
C GLY A 11 4.27 3.21 15.39
N ILE A 12 3.27 4.11 15.33
CA ILE A 12 1.97 3.88 15.97
C ILE A 12 1.31 2.65 15.38
N PHE A 13 1.27 2.51 14.05
CA PHE A 13 0.70 1.35 13.39
C PHE A 13 1.41 0.04 13.82
N LYS A 14 2.75 0.01 13.80
CA LYS A 14 3.55 -1.12 14.29
C LYS A 14 3.17 -1.53 15.73
N ARG A 15 2.96 -0.55 16.61
CA ARG A 15 2.61 -0.79 18.02
C ARG A 15 1.20 -1.38 18.20
N ILE A 16 0.25 -0.99 17.35
CA ILE A 16 -1.14 -1.44 17.46
C ILE A 16 -1.43 -2.70 16.64
N LEU A 17 -0.64 -3.00 15.60
CA LEU A 17 -0.79 -4.13 14.69
C LEU A 17 -1.01 -5.48 15.40
N PRO A 18 -0.26 -5.86 16.47
CA PRO A 18 -0.49 -7.12 17.18
C PRO A 18 -1.90 -7.28 17.75
N ARG A 19 -2.61 -6.16 18.01
CA ARG A 19 -3.99 -6.17 18.53
C ARG A 19 -5.03 -6.43 17.44
N PHE A 20 -4.71 -6.12 16.18
CA PHE A 20 -5.59 -6.32 15.03
C PHE A 20 -5.42 -7.69 14.38
N ARG A 21 -4.23 -8.29 14.48
CA ARG A 21 -3.91 -9.61 13.91
C ARG A 21 -4.94 -10.73 14.23
N PRO A 22 -5.53 -10.83 15.43
CA PRO A 22 -6.51 -11.89 15.73
C PRO A 22 -7.84 -11.75 14.98
N VAL A 23 -8.18 -10.54 14.49
CA VAL A 23 -9.49 -10.24 13.88
C VAL A 23 -9.39 -9.94 12.38
N ALA A 24 -8.21 -9.56 11.89
CA ALA A 24 -7.95 -9.34 10.48
C ALA A 24 -7.28 -10.58 9.86
N GLN A 25 -8.04 -11.33 9.05
CA GLN A 25 -7.52 -12.51 8.35
C GLN A 25 -6.34 -12.18 7.42
N ASN A 26 -6.41 -11.02 6.77
CA ASN A 26 -5.39 -10.47 5.87
C ASN A 26 -5.36 -8.95 5.99
N ILE A 27 -4.16 -8.36 6.12
CA ILE A 27 -3.96 -6.91 6.14
C ILE A 27 -3.11 -6.56 4.92
N THR A 28 -3.60 -5.61 4.12
CA THR A 28 -2.88 -5.10 2.95
C THR A 28 -2.73 -3.60 3.08
N VAL A 29 -1.53 -3.09 2.88
CA VAL A 29 -1.20 -1.65 2.92
C VAL A 29 -0.67 -1.25 1.55
N ASP A 30 -1.29 -0.25 0.96
CA ASP A 30 -0.79 0.34 -0.28
C ASP A 30 0.14 1.52 0.07
N ALA A 31 1.35 1.49 -0.47
CA ALA A 31 2.37 2.51 -0.29
C ALA A 31 2.80 3.09 -1.64
N MET A 32 3.18 4.36 -1.65
CA MET A 32 3.62 5.03 -2.88
C MET A 32 4.76 6.02 -2.61
N SER A 33 5.70 6.08 -3.55
CA SER A 33 6.70 7.15 -3.63
C SER A 33 6.09 8.40 -4.28
N GLY A 34 6.44 9.58 -3.74
CA GLY A 34 6.04 10.85 -4.34
C GLY A 34 4.60 11.29 -4.06
N ASP A 35 3.92 10.65 -3.11
CA ASP A 35 2.67 11.15 -2.53
C ASP A 35 2.96 12.44 -1.74
N ARG A 36 2.64 13.61 -2.35
CA ARG A 36 3.00 14.91 -1.77
C ARG A 36 2.23 15.23 -0.48
N PRO A 37 0.93 14.93 -0.36
CA PRO A 37 0.21 15.05 0.91
C PRO A 37 0.87 14.25 2.04
N LEU A 38 1.26 13.00 1.81
CA LEU A 38 1.93 12.20 2.84
C LEU A 38 3.31 12.76 3.19
N ALA A 39 4.09 13.18 2.19
CA ALA A 39 5.38 13.81 2.42
C ALA A 39 5.26 15.11 3.25
N LEU A 40 4.25 15.94 2.97
CA LEU A 40 3.96 17.14 3.75
C LEU A 40 3.50 16.78 5.17
N SER A 41 2.63 15.79 5.33
CA SER A 41 2.18 15.32 6.63
C SER A 41 3.36 14.78 7.47
N ALA A 42 4.28 14.04 6.86
CA ALA A 42 5.51 13.58 7.49
C ALA A 42 6.40 14.75 7.93
N GLN A 43 6.60 15.75 7.06
CA GLN A 43 7.37 16.95 7.37
C GLN A 43 6.78 17.74 8.55
N LEU A 44 5.45 17.92 8.59
CA LEU A 44 4.78 18.69 9.62
C LEU A 44 4.82 18.04 11.01
N HIS A 45 4.76 16.71 11.08
CA HIS A 45 4.68 16.00 12.36
C HIS A 45 5.98 15.31 12.76
N GLY A 46 6.95 15.16 11.85
CA GLY A 46 8.28 14.61 12.12
C GLY A 46 8.36 13.09 12.15
N TYR A 47 7.33 12.36 11.68
CA TYR A 47 7.30 10.90 11.68
C TYR A 47 6.89 10.32 10.32
N PRO A 48 7.41 9.13 9.92
CA PRO A 48 7.06 8.49 8.66
C PRO A 48 5.60 8.04 8.57
N ARG A 49 5.01 8.10 7.37
CA ARG A 49 3.62 7.70 7.12
C ARG A 49 3.53 6.28 6.59
N LEU A 50 2.59 5.51 7.12
CA LEU A 50 2.38 4.12 6.70
C LEU A 50 2.17 3.97 5.19
N GLY A 51 1.54 4.95 4.52
CA GLY A 51 1.35 4.95 3.07
C GLY A 51 2.53 5.44 2.23
N GLU A 52 3.65 5.84 2.84
CA GLU A 52 4.84 6.30 2.12
C GLU A 52 5.80 5.13 1.88
N ALA A 53 6.19 4.92 0.62
CA ALA A 53 7.12 3.86 0.26
C ALA A 53 8.55 4.13 0.77
N GLY A 54 9.33 3.07 1.00
CA GLY A 54 10.75 3.18 1.35
C GLY A 54 11.06 3.59 2.80
N ASN A 55 10.06 3.83 3.65
CA ASN A 55 10.27 4.32 5.02
C ASN A 55 10.27 3.23 6.12
N GLY A 56 10.50 1.96 5.76
CA GLY A 56 10.51 0.83 6.70
C GLY A 56 9.18 0.11 6.87
N VAL A 57 8.25 0.28 5.91
CA VAL A 57 7.02 -0.52 5.77
C VAL A 57 7.28 -2.01 5.57
N SER A 58 8.46 -2.40 5.07
CA SER A 58 8.86 -3.79 4.84
C SER A 58 9.02 -4.63 6.14
N ASP A 59 9.01 -4.00 7.31
CA ASP A 59 9.15 -4.68 8.61
C ASP A 59 7.79 -5.05 9.25
N LEU A 60 6.67 -4.85 8.54
CA LEU A 60 5.32 -5.08 9.05
C LEU A 60 4.93 -6.56 9.01
N GLU A 61 5.30 -7.30 10.05
CA GLU A 61 5.03 -8.74 10.12
C GLU A 61 3.53 -9.07 9.97
N GLY A 62 3.20 -9.98 9.05
CA GLY A 62 1.82 -10.38 8.76
C GLY A 62 0.98 -9.35 8.00
N VAL A 63 1.61 -8.33 7.43
CA VAL A 63 0.99 -7.36 6.51
C VAL A 63 1.55 -7.59 5.11
N GLU A 64 0.72 -7.48 4.09
CA GLU A 64 1.14 -7.42 2.69
C GLU A 64 1.30 -5.95 2.30
N VAL A 65 2.47 -5.54 1.84
CA VAL A 65 2.72 -4.15 1.42
C VAL A 65 2.79 -4.10 -0.10
N ILE A 66 1.91 -3.32 -0.71
CA ILE A 66 1.86 -3.13 -2.15
C ILE A 66 2.47 -1.77 -2.48
N ASP A 67 3.63 -1.79 -3.11
CA ASP A 67 4.31 -0.63 -3.64
C ASP A 67 3.73 -0.27 -5.01
N LEU A 68 3.11 0.91 -5.08
CA LEU A 68 2.50 1.48 -6.26
C LEU A 68 3.45 2.44 -7.00
N SER A 69 4.70 2.58 -6.56
CA SER A 69 5.66 3.57 -7.09
C SER A 69 6.01 3.35 -8.56
N ASP A 70 5.88 2.12 -9.07
CA ASP A 70 6.13 1.79 -10.49
C ASP A 70 4.98 2.21 -11.41
N LEU A 71 3.85 2.63 -10.85
CA LEU A 71 2.70 3.07 -11.61
C LEU A 71 2.83 4.54 -12.00
N PRO A 72 2.34 4.93 -13.19
CA PRO A 72 2.22 6.33 -13.55
C PRO A 72 1.44 7.08 -12.47
N ASN A 73 2.02 8.16 -11.96
CA ASN A 73 1.39 9.01 -10.97
C ASN A 73 0.31 9.85 -11.68
N GLU A 74 -0.89 9.27 -11.78
CA GLU A 74 -2.04 9.88 -12.43
C GLU A 74 -2.98 10.42 -11.35
N GLY A 75 -3.11 11.75 -11.28
CA GLY A 75 -4.05 12.43 -10.38
C GLY A 75 -3.40 13.41 -9.40
N PRO A 76 -4.19 14.00 -8.48
CA PRO A 76 -3.73 15.02 -7.55
C PRO A 76 -2.61 14.48 -6.65
N ALA A 77 -1.38 14.88 -6.99
CA ALA A 77 -0.19 14.73 -6.16
C ALA A 77 0.16 13.29 -5.73
N GLY A 78 -0.33 12.26 -6.43
CA GLY A 78 -0.08 10.85 -6.11
C GLY A 78 -0.96 10.25 -5.02
N HIS A 79 -2.01 10.93 -4.57
CA HIS A 79 -2.80 10.49 -3.41
C HIS A 79 -4.09 9.75 -3.77
N LEU A 80 -4.53 9.82 -5.03
CA LEU A 80 -5.82 9.27 -5.51
C LEU A 80 -5.67 8.18 -6.58
N ASN A 81 -4.56 7.43 -6.58
CA ASN A 81 -4.27 6.50 -7.68
C ASN A 81 -5.35 5.43 -7.88
N HIS A 82 -6.07 5.01 -6.83
CA HIS A 82 -7.20 4.09 -6.98
C HIS A 82 -8.34 4.61 -7.87
N VAL A 83 -8.44 5.93 -8.07
CA VAL A 83 -9.46 6.55 -8.94
C VAL A 83 -8.97 6.64 -10.38
N TYR A 84 -7.68 6.91 -10.58
CA TYR A 84 -7.11 7.26 -11.89
C TYR A 84 -6.36 6.10 -12.55
N ASN A 85 -5.95 5.09 -11.79
CA ASN A 85 -5.20 3.96 -12.30
C ASN A 85 -6.04 2.67 -12.29
N GLU A 86 -6.40 2.19 -13.48
CA GLU A 86 -7.22 0.98 -13.65
C GLU A 86 -6.59 -0.25 -12.98
N ALA A 87 -5.27 -0.38 -12.97
CA ALA A 87 -4.59 -1.51 -12.32
C ALA A 87 -4.80 -1.50 -10.81
N VAL A 88 -4.76 -0.32 -10.17
CA VAL A 88 -5.05 -0.16 -8.73
C VAL A 88 -6.52 -0.45 -8.44
N GLY A 89 -7.43 0.05 -9.28
CA GLY A 89 -8.87 -0.23 -9.14
C GLY A 89 -9.19 -1.73 -9.27
N ASP A 90 -8.55 -2.42 -10.20
CA ASP A 90 -8.70 -3.85 -10.41
C ASP A 90 -8.15 -4.69 -9.26
N ASP A 91 -6.98 -4.32 -8.74
CA ASP A 91 -6.37 -4.94 -7.58
C ASP A 91 -7.24 -4.80 -6.33
N LEU A 92 -7.74 -3.58 -6.06
CA LEU A 92 -8.69 -3.31 -4.97
C LEU A 92 -9.97 -4.12 -5.12
N ARG A 93 -10.49 -4.30 -6.34
CA ARG A 93 -11.68 -5.13 -6.57
C ARG A 93 -11.44 -6.58 -6.17
N ARG A 94 -10.31 -7.16 -6.55
CA ARG A 94 -9.95 -8.54 -6.16
C ARG A 94 -9.79 -8.68 -4.65
N LEU A 95 -9.12 -7.72 -4.03
CA LEU A 95 -8.91 -7.69 -2.59
C LEU A 95 -10.24 -7.55 -1.81
N LEU A 96 -11.16 -6.72 -2.28
CA LEU A 96 -12.44 -6.48 -1.61
C LEU A 96 -13.47 -7.59 -1.85
N HIS A 97 -13.51 -8.17 -3.05
CA HIS A 97 -14.50 -9.20 -3.40
C HIS A 97 -14.09 -10.60 -2.99
N SER A 98 -12.81 -10.95 -3.17
CA SER A 98 -12.31 -12.32 -2.97
C SER A 98 -11.43 -12.45 -1.72
N SER A 99 -11.04 -11.34 -1.08
CA SER A 99 -9.99 -11.35 -0.04
C SER A 99 -8.71 -12.07 -0.50
N GLU A 100 -8.40 -11.97 -1.79
CA GLU A 100 -7.22 -12.59 -2.38
C GLU A 100 -5.95 -12.04 -1.73
N ARG A 101 -5.05 -12.96 -1.37
CA ARG A 101 -3.70 -12.64 -0.91
C ARG A 101 -2.86 -12.05 -2.04
N ALA A 102 -1.83 -11.29 -1.70
CA ALA A 102 -0.95 -10.66 -2.69
C ALA A 102 -0.35 -11.65 -3.72
N ASP A 103 -0.02 -12.88 -3.32
CA ASP A 103 0.50 -13.92 -4.20
C ASP A 103 -0.52 -14.48 -5.21
N ALA A 104 -1.81 -14.30 -4.95
CA ALA A 104 -2.89 -14.73 -5.82
C ALA A 104 -3.40 -13.62 -6.77
N ARG A 105 -3.00 -12.36 -6.56
CA ARG A 105 -3.48 -11.21 -7.33
C ARG A 105 -2.59 -10.94 -8.55
N LEU A 106 -3.23 -10.77 -9.71
CA LEU A 106 -2.55 -10.55 -10.99
C LEU A 106 -1.84 -9.19 -11.02
N GLY A 107 -0.63 -9.14 -11.58
CA GLY A 107 0.17 -7.91 -11.70
C GLY A 107 1.03 -7.60 -10.48
N LEU A 108 0.86 -8.31 -9.37
CA LEU A 108 1.74 -8.20 -8.20
C LEU A 108 3.00 -9.05 -8.37
N VAL A 109 4.14 -8.40 -8.18
CA VAL A 109 5.46 -9.02 -8.26
C VAL A 109 6.17 -8.88 -6.92
N VAL A 110 6.52 -10.00 -6.29
CA VAL A 110 7.25 -10.02 -5.03
C VAL A 110 8.60 -9.30 -5.19
N GLN A 111 8.86 -8.33 -4.30
CA GLN A 111 10.14 -7.60 -4.19
C GLN A 111 11.01 -8.12 -3.04
N GLY A 112 10.38 -8.79 -2.07
CA GLY A 112 11.08 -9.47 -0.98
C GLY A 112 10.26 -9.49 0.30
N GLY A 113 10.24 -10.64 0.99
CA GLY A 113 9.48 -10.82 2.23
C GLY A 113 7.99 -10.51 2.01
N ILE A 114 7.55 -9.39 2.57
CA ILE A 114 6.15 -8.93 2.53
C ILE A 114 5.86 -7.87 1.44
N LEU A 115 6.89 -7.41 0.72
CA LEU A 115 6.81 -6.31 -0.22
C LEU A 115 6.50 -6.83 -1.63
N TRP A 116 5.53 -6.21 -2.28
CA TRP A 116 5.07 -6.49 -3.64
C TRP A 116 5.06 -5.19 -4.44
N SER A 117 5.39 -5.24 -5.72
CA SER A 117 5.20 -4.11 -6.65
C SER A 117 4.02 -4.43 -7.56
N LEU A 118 3.11 -3.48 -7.73
CA LEU A 118 2.04 -3.59 -8.73
C LEU A 118 2.55 -3.08 -10.07
N ARG A 119 2.60 -3.96 -11.06
CA ARG A 119 2.96 -3.62 -12.42
C ARG A 119 1.70 -3.57 -13.31
N PRO A 120 1.57 -2.58 -14.20
CA PRO A 120 0.52 -2.60 -15.19
C PRO A 120 0.68 -3.86 -16.06
N ALA A 121 -0.42 -4.47 -16.47
CA ALA A 121 -0.37 -5.47 -17.52
C ALA A 121 0.29 -4.85 -18.77
N PRO A 122 1.10 -5.61 -19.53
CA PRO A 122 1.58 -5.14 -20.82
C PRO A 122 0.37 -4.69 -21.64
N ARG A 123 0.40 -3.45 -22.15
CA ARG A 123 -0.57 -3.02 -23.17
C ARG A 123 -0.10 -3.63 -24.49
N ASP A 124 -0.92 -4.51 -25.06
CA ASP A 124 -0.77 -5.02 -26.43
C ASP A 124 -1.01 -3.89 -27.46
#